data_AF-A0A1J0AKX7-F1
#
_entry.id   AF-A0A1J0AKX7-F1
#
_cell.length_a   1.000
_cell.length_b   1.000
_cell.length_c   1.000
_cell.angle_alpha   90.00
_cell.angle_beta   90.00
_cell.angle_gamma   90.00
#
_symmetry.space_group_name_H-M   'P 1'
#
loop_
_entity.id
_entity.type
_entity.pdbx_description
1 polymer ?
#
loop_
_entity_poly.entity_id
_entity_poly.type
_entity_poly.pdbx_seq_one_letter_code
_entity_poly.pdbx_strand_id
1 'polypeptide(L)'
;MDSVVKYRDKSMKSVEIEAVIFDGTISSVSDILNTNFVWLDRHPYRNHVYLNIPSTEGAMTAKVGDYIICDEGEIYLCKPHAFEQIYEKSTL
;
A
#
# COMPACT_ATOMS: atom_id res chain seq x y z
N MET A 1 3.55 -9.76 -12.46
CA MET A 1 4.66 -9.87 -11.50
C MET A 1 3.99 -9.61 -10.18
N ASP A 2 3.83 -10.64 -9.35
CA ASP A 2 3.14 -10.52 -8.07
C ASP A 2 3.91 -9.51 -7.21
N SER A 3 3.40 -8.28 -7.15
CA SER A 3 4.06 -7.18 -6.44
C SER A 3 3.72 -7.21 -4.94
N VAL A 4 2.73 -8.01 -4.56
CA VAL A 4 2.27 -8.22 -3.19
C VAL A 4 3.26 -9.10 -2.45
N VAL A 5 3.67 -8.65 -1.27
CA VAL A 5 4.58 -9.39 -0.40
C VAL A 5 3.89 -9.59 0.95
N LYS A 6 4.07 -10.77 1.55
CA LYS A 6 3.62 -11.04 2.92
C LYS A 6 4.60 -10.48 3.93
N TYR A 7 4.06 -9.79 4.92
CA TYR A 7 4.81 -9.26 6.05
C TYR A 7 4.21 -9.78 7.36
N ARG A 8 5.02 -9.78 8.41
CA ARG A 8 4.57 -10.08 9.77
C ARG A 8 4.96 -8.97 10.72
N ASP A 9 4.15 -8.77 11.76
CA ASP A 9 4.49 -7.86 12.85
C ASP A 9 5.73 -8.39 13.61
N LYS A 10 6.73 -7.53 13.83
CA LYS A 10 7.99 -7.87 14.49
C LYS A 10 7.80 -8.22 15.97
N SER A 11 6.86 -7.55 16.62
CA SER A 11 6.49 -7.76 18.03
C SER A 11 5.53 -8.94 18.18
N MET A 12 4.72 -9.23 17.16
CA MET A 12 3.73 -10.30 17.15
C MET A 12 3.77 -11.10 15.84
N LYS A 13 4.79 -11.96 15.73
CA LYS A 13 5.14 -12.72 14.51
C LYS A 13 4.07 -13.66 13.94
N SER A 14 2.96 -13.88 14.66
CA SER A 14 1.82 -14.67 14.19
C SER A 14 0.80 -13.86 13.38
N VAL A 15 0.89 -12.53 13.38
CA VAL A 15 0.05 -11.66 12.57
C VAL A 15 0.72 -11.49 11.21
N GLU A 16 0.05 -11.92 10.14
CA GLU A 16 0.50 -11.75 8.76
C GLU A 16 -0.42 -10.79 8.02
N ILE A 17 0.18 -9.92 7.20
CA ILE A 17 -0.53 -8.99 6.32
C ILE A 17 0.06 -9.08 4.91
N GLU A 18 -0.70 -8.60 3.94
CA GLU A 18 -0.20 -8.38 2.58
C GLU A 18 0.09 -6.89 2.39
N ALA A 19 1.21 -6.57 1.74
CA ALA A 19 1.50 -5.18 1.42
C ALA A 19 2.28 -5.03 0.12
N VAL A 20 2.13 -3.84 -0.48
CA VAL A 20 2.90 -3.42 -1.65
C VAL A 20 3.36 -1.98 -1.52
N ILE A 21 4.46 -1.65 -2.18
CA ILE A 21 4.97 -0.28 -2.26
C ILE A 21 4.38 0.36 -3.52
N PHE A 22 3.78 1.53 -3.37
CA PHE A 22 3.32 2.30 -4.51
C PHE A 22 4.51 2.92 -5.26
N ASP A 23 4.73 2.54 -6.52
CA ASP A 23 5.88 3.00 -7.31
C ASP A 23 5.54 4.18 -8.25
N GLY A 24 4.29 4.67 -8.23
CA GLY A 24 3.78 5.67 -9.16
C GLY A 24 2.93 5.09 -10.30
N THR A 25 2.72 3.77 -10.34
CA THR A 25 1.90 3.09 -11.34
C THR A 25 0.70 2.36 -10.74
N ILE A 26 -0.37 2.19 -11.53
CA ILE A 26 -1.51 1.34 -11.12
C ILE A 26 -1.08 -0.12 -11.03
N SER A 27 -0.13 -0.54 -11.88
CA SER A 27 0.34 -1.92 -11.90
C SER A 27 1.00 -2.34 -10.59
N SER A 28 1.61 -1.42 -9.84
CA SER A 28 2.22 -1.76 -8.56
C SER A 28 1.17 -2.00 -7.46
N VAL A 29 -0.10 -1.73 -7.70
CA VAL A 29 -1.15 -1.80 -6.66
C VAL A 29 -2.37 -2.61 -7.10
N SER A 30 -2.44 -3.01 -8.37
CA SER A 30 -3.58 -3.75 -8.94
C SER A 30 -3.83 -5.07 -8.22
N ASP A 31 -2.75 -5.74 -7.81
CA ASP A 31 -2.80 -7.06 -7.20
C ASP A 31 -3.37 -7.02 -5.77
N ILE A 32 -3.24 -5.89 -5.07
CA ILE A 32 -3.71 -5.74 -3.69
C ILE A 32 -5.07 -5.05 -3.60
N LEU A 33 -5.34 -4.08 -4.49
CA LEU A 33 -6.47 -3.18 -4.27
C LEU A 33 -7.82 -3.80 -4.62
N ASN A 34 -7.90 -4.84 -5.47
CA ASN A 34 -9.14 -5.54 -5.87
C ASN A 34 -10.39 -4.64 -6.10
N THR A 35 -10.16 -3.34 -6.34
CA THR A 35 -11.18 -2.29 -6.38
C THR A 35 -11.11 -1.61 -7.74
N ASN A 36 -12.28 -1.46 -8.34
CA ASN A 36 -12.45 -0.83 -9.64
C ASN A 36 -12.37 0.71 -9.58
N PHE A 37 -12.06 1.31 -8.41
CA PHE A 37 -12.22 2.74 -8.18
C PHE A 37 -10.97 3.41 -7.59
N VAL A 38 -9.79 3.17 -8.17
CA VAL A 38 -8.60 3.97 -7.87
C VAL A 38 -8.27 4.91 -9.02
N TRP A 39 -7.74 6.08 -8.73
CA TRP A 39 -7.23 6.98 -9.77
C TRP A 39 -5.85 7.53 -9.43
N LEU A 40 -5.01 7.60 -10.46
CA LEU A 40 -3.74 8.30 -10.40
C LEU A 40 -3.96 9.77 -10.67
N ASP A 41 -3.59 10.61 -9.71
CA ASP A 41 -3.47 12.04 -9.93
C ASP A 41 -2.00 12.37 -10.23
N ARG A 42 -1.78 13.08 -11.34
CA ARG A 42 -0.46 13.52 -11.77
C ARG A 42 -0.45 15.04 -11.73
N HIS A 43 0.31 15.60 -10.79
CA HIS A 43 0.40 17.05 -10.67
C HIS A 43 1.30 17.59 -11.80
N PRO A 44 0.77 18.37 -12.76
CA PRO A 44 1.44 18.69 -14.02
C PRO A 44 2.76 19.45 -13.84
N TYR A 45 2.91 20.17 -12.73
CA TYR A 45 4.09 21.02 -12.47
C TYR A 45 5.05 20.49 -11.40
N ARG A 46 4.66 19.45 -10.63
CA ARG A 46 5.46 18.98 -9.49
C ARG A 46 6.11 17.62 -9.71
N ASN A 47 5.85 16.98 -10.85
CA ASN A 47 6.25 15.60 -11.14
C ASN A 47 5.89 14.64 -9.99
N HIS A 48 4.81 14.95 -9.27
CA HIS A 48 4.31 14.12 -8.19
C HIS A 48 3.18 13.27 -8.74
N VAL A 49 3.28 11.96 -8.48
CA VAL A 49 2.23 11.00 -8.75
C VAL A 49 1.62 10.61 -7.42
N TYR A 50 0.29 10.72 -7.34
CA TYR A 50 -0.50 10.33 -6.18
C TYR A 50 -1.49 9.26 -6.59
N LEU A 51 -1.69 8.28 -5.72
CA LEU A 51 -2.78 7.31 -5.86
C LEU A 51 -3.87 7.68 -4.86
N ASN A 52 -5.08 7.89 -5.36
CA ASN A 52 -6.24 8.09 -4.49
C ASN A 52 -7.03 6.79 -4.38
N ILE A 53 -7.31 6.41 -3.13
CA ILE A 53 -8.01 5.18 -2.76
C ILE A 53 -9.26 5.58 -1.98
N PRO A 54 -10.47 5.30 -2.49
CA PRO A 54 -11.70 5.56 -1.75
C PRO A 54 -11.78 4.72 -0.49
N SER A 55 -12.22 5.32 0.62
CA SER A 55 -12.64 4.63 1.83
C SER A 55 -13.97 5.21 2.33
N THR A 56 -14.58 4.56 3.33
CA THR A 56 -15.80 5.04 3.98
C THR A 56 -15.61 6.34 4.75
N GLU A 57 -14.37 6.67 5.12
CA GLU A 57 -13.99 7.89 5.86
C GLU A 57 -13.54 9.04 4.93
N GLY A 58 -13.44 8.77 3.62
CA GLY A 58 -12.96 9.72 2.61
C GLY A 58 -11.78 9.17 1.81
N ALA A 59 -11.43 9.84 0.72
CA ALA A 59 -10.32 9.38 -0.12
C ALA A 59 -8.98 9.47 0.63
N MET A 60 -8.24 8.37 0.64
CA MET A 60 -6.87 8.30 1.13
C MET A 60 -5.90 8.55 -0.04
N THR A 61 -4.80 9.26 0.21
CA THR A 61 -3.82 9.61 -0.83
C THR A 61 -2.45 9.02 -0.53
N ALA A 62 -1.99 8.10 -1.37
CA ALA A 62 -0.64 7.52 -1.32
C ALA A 62 0.33 8.30 -2.23
N LYS A 63 1.58 8.42 -1.76
CA LYS A 63 2.72 8.94 -2.52
C LYS A 63 3.63 7.80 -2.92
N VAL A 64 4.45 8.01 -3.96
CA VAL A 64 5.50 7.07 -4.33
C VAL A 64 6.35 6.72 -3.10
N GLY A 65 6.51 5.43 -2.85
CA GLY A 65 7.20 4.86 -1.70
C GLY A 65 6.30 4.48 -0.53
N ASP A 66 5.07 4.98 -0.44
CA ASP A 66 4.15 4.57 0.62
C ASP A 66 3.78 3.09 0.49
N TYR A 67 3.58 2.43 1.64
CA TYR A 67 3.05 1.08 1.71
C TYR A 67 1.53 1.12 1.68
N ILE A 68 0.94 0.26 0.86
CA ILE A 68 -0.48 -0.07 0.86
C ILE A 68 -0.59 -1.46 1.47
N ILE A 69 -1.30 -1.56 2.59
CA ILE A 69 -1.52 -2.78 3.35
C ILE A 69 -2.92 -3.28 3.06
N CYS A 70 -3.07 -4.59 2.91
CA CYS A 70 -4.34 -5.29 2.96
C CYS A 70 -4.31 -6.27 4.13
N ASP A 71 -5.27 -6.11 5.05
CA ASP A 71 -5.50 -7.01 6.17
C ASP A 71 -6.97 -7.43 6.13
N GLU A 72 -7.23 -8.72 5.95
CA GLU A 72 -8.59 -9.29 5.80
C GLU A 72 -9.50 -8.57 4.77
N GLY A 73 -8.92 -7.94 3.74
CA GLY A 73 -9.64 -7.18 2.72
C GLY A 73 -9.79 -5.67 3.01
N GLU A 74 -9.39 -5.22 4.19
CA GLU A 74 -9.35 -3.81 4.57
C GLU A 74 -8.04 -3.17 4.12
N ILE A 75 -8.12 -1.97 3.55
CA ILE A 75 -6.97 -1.26 2.98
C ILE A 75 -6.49 -0.16 3.90
N TYR A 76 -5.19 -0.16 4.19
CA TYR A 76 -4.52 0.86 4.98
C TYR A 76 -3.33 1.48 4.25
N LEU A 77 -3.06 2.76 4.51
CA LEU A 77 -1.85 3.44 4.03
C LEU A 77 -0.86 3.60 5.18
N CYS A 78 0.38 3.23 4.93
CA CYS A 78 1.45 3.35 5.90
C CYS A 78 2.69 4.02 5.30
N LYS A 79 3.29 4.95 6.05
CA LYS A 79 4.54 5.58 5.64
C LYS A 79 5.71 4.61 5.84
N PRO A 80 6.73 4.62 4.98
CA PRO A 80 7.86 3.68 5.07
C PRO A 80 8.51 3.61 6.45
N HIS A 81 8.78 4.78 7.04
CA HIS A 81 9.43 4.84 8.35
C HIS A 81 8.61 4.19 9.48
N ALA A 82 7.27 4.23 9.41
CA ALA A 82 6.40 3.59 10.37
C ALA A 82 6.24 2.11 10.05
N PHE A 83 6.05 1.77 8.78
CA PHE A 83 5.90 0.40 8.30
C PHE A 83 7.11 -0.46 8.66
N GLU A 84 8.31 0.03 8.36
CA GLU A 84 9.56 -0.69 8.60
C GLU A 84 9.91 -0.83 10.08
N GLN A 85 9.31 -0.03 10.97
CA GLN A 85 9.46 -0.22 12.42
C GLN A 85 8.61 -1.38 12.93
N ILE A 86 7.45 -1.61 12.32
CA ILE A 86 6.43 -2.56 12.78
C ILE A 86 6.58 -3.91 12.08
N TYR A 87 6.83 -3.91 10.77
CA TYR A 87 6.74 -5.10 9.93
C TYR A 87 8.09 -5.56 9.39
N GLU A 88 8.23 -6.87 9.20
CA GLU A 88 9.32 -7.50 8.45
C GLU A 88 8.76 -8.48 7.41
N LYS A 89 9.50 -8.73 6.33
CA LYS A 89 9.07 -9.71 5.31
C LYS A 89 8.90 -11.09 5.96
N SER A 90 7.78 -11.74 5.68
CA SER A 90 7.57 -13.14 6.09
C SER A 90 8.45 -14.02 5.21
N THR A 91 9.32 -14.83 5.82
CA THR A 91 10.28 -15.71 5.13
C THR A 91 9.76 -17.14 4.98
N LEU A 92 8.46 -17.32 4.71
CA LEU A 92 7.89 -18.65 4.47
C LEU A 92 8.58 -19.37 3.31
#